data_AF-A0A9D8SYV7-F1
#
_entry.id   AF-A0A9D8SYV7-F1
#
_cell.length_a   1.000
_cell.length_b   1.000
_cell.length_c   1.000
_cell.angle_alpha   90.00
_cell.angle_beta   90.00
_cell.angle_gamma   90.00
#
_symmetry.space_group_name_H-M   'P 1'
#
loop_
_entity.id
_entity.type
_entity.pdbx_description
1 polymer ?
#
loop_
_entity_poly.entity_id
_entity_poly.type
_entity_poly.pdbx_seq_one_letter_code
_entity_poly.pdbx_strand_id
1 'polypeptide(L)'
;LLGEEKCARALRRFACFQVEKLLQKRLIFLSSGEMRKLQLMEALLDQAQLLIIDNPYIGLDAAGRDSINQILEALIEEKKLQVILLISQPQDIPSWINKVLPMLEKNCLEIQSAKTFIQDKDLHIKLFPELNETLSSETKSFFQSKNSENDHYDFVLQMNKVGLRYYQKQILQDIDWEVKRGEKWALLGANGCGKSSLLSMVCADNPQAYANDIRLFDRKRGSGESIWSIKQRIGYLSPEMHQYYRQDISCLKVVASGLFDTIGLYRQANESQLQEALEMMRIFHAEHLAERPFLQISYGEQRLVLLIRVFIKRPQVVILDEPLHGLDAGKKKLALQLIEHYCRESHTSLIYVTHYEEEIPQCVHLRKIIQRH
;
A
#
# COMPACT_ATOMS: atom_id res chain seq x y z
N LEU A 1 25.27 -19.70 6.81
CA LEU A 1 24.35 -19.65 7.97
C LEU A 1 23.81 -21.04 8.32
N LEU A 2 23.49 -21.90 7.36
CA LEU A 2 23.24 -23.33 7.56
C LEU A 2 24.32 -24.15 6.83
N GLY A 3 24.78 -25.26 7.40
CA GLY A 3 25.70 -26.20 6.72
C GLY A 3 25.01 -26.91 5.55
N GLU A 4 25.79 -27.45 4.60
CA GLU A 4 25.28 -28.04 3.35
C GLU A 4 24.20 -29.11 3.55
N GLU A 5 24.35 -30.00 4.55
CA GLU A 5 23.32 -30.98 4.91
C GLU A 5 22.01 -30.36 5.41
N LYS A 6 22.10 -29.31 6.24
CA LYS A 6 20.91 -28.60 6.74
C LYS A 6 20.20 -27.87 5.59
N CYS A 7 20.95 -27.32 4.65
CA CYS A 7 20.39 -26.73 3.43
C CYS A 7 19.69 -27.78 2.56
N ALA A 8 20.32 -28.92 2.29
CA ALA A 8 19.71 -29.99 1.48
C ALA A 8 18.44 -30.54 2.15
N ARG A 9 18.44 -30.69 3.48
CA ARG A 9 17.28 -31.14 4.25
C ARG A 9 16.16 -30.10 4.27
N ALA A 10 16.49 -28.81 4.38
CA ALA A 10 15.54 -27.71 4.25
C ALA A 10 14.91 -27.66 2.84
N LEU A 11 15.71 -27.81 1.79
CA LEU A 11 15.22 -27.78 0.40
C LEU A 11 14.25 -28.93 0.11
N ARG A 12 14.55 -30.15 0.56
CA ARG A 12 13.59 -31.27 0.47
C ARG A 12 12.33 -31.02 1.29
N ARG A 13 12.47 -30.45 2.50
CA ARG A 13 11.37 -30.17 3.43
C ARG A 13 10.42 -29.07 2.92
N PHE A 14 10.90 -28.17 2.07
CA PHE A 14 10.15 -27.03 1.55
C PHE A 14 9.99 -27.10 0.02
N ALA A 15 10.01 -28.29 -0.57
CA ALA A 15 9.78 -28.47 -2.00
C ALA A 15 8.45 -27.82 -2.47
N CYS A 16 7.41 -27.83 -1.63
CA CYS A 16 6.13 -27.16 -1.88
C CYS A 16 6.24 -25.63 -2.03
N PHE A 17 7.30 -25.00 -1.53
CA PHE A 17 7.53 -23.55 -1.67
C PHE A 17 8.18 -23.16 -3.01
N GLN A 18 8.61 -24.12 -3.85
CA GLN A 18 9.32 -23.89 -5.13
C GLN A 18 10.54 -22.95 -5.00
N VAL A 19 11.28 -23.11 -3.92
CA VAL A 19 12.37 -22.21 -3.47
C VAL A 19 13.57 -22.21 -4.41
N GLU A 20 13.71 -23.23 -5.24
CA GLU A 20 14.85 -23.43 -6.16
C GLU A 20 15.07 -22.19 -7.05
N LYS A 21 13.98 -21.56 -7.48
CA LYS A 21 14.01 -20.33 -8.31
C LYS A 21 14.36 -19.07 -7.51
N LEU A 22 14.26 -19.11 -6.18
CA LEU A 22 14.56 -18.00 -5.27
C LEU A 22 16.02 -17.97 -4.85
N LEU A 23 16.68 -19.14 -4.75
CA LEU A 23 18.07 -19.26 -4.30
C LEU A 23 19.06 -18.45 -5.14
N GLN A 24 18.76 -18.26 -6.42
CA GLN A 24 19.63 -17.52 -7.36
C GLN A 24 19.36 -16.00 -7.36
N LYS A 25 18.29 -15.55 -6.68
CA LYS A 25 17.92 -14.14 -6.61
C LYS A 25 18.55 -13.47 -5.39
N ARG A 26 19.00 -12.23 -5.54
CA ARG A 26 19.30 -11.39 -4.37
C ARG A 26 18.00 -11.02 -3.67
N LEU A 27 18.06 -10.86 -2.34
CA LEU A 27 16.90 -10.49 -1.50
C LEU A 27 16.16 -9.26 -2.03
N ILE A 28 16.90 -8.25 -2.52
CA ILE A 28 16.34 -7.01 -3.07
C ILE A 28 15.51 -7.20 -4.36
N PHE A 29 15.59 -8.37 -5.01
CA PHE A 29 14.84 -8.68 -6.22
C PHE A 29 13.69 -9.66 -5.99
N LEU A 30 13.46 -10.07 -4.73
CA LEU A 30 12.32 -10.87 -4.37
C LEU A 30 11.06 -10.00 -4.38
N SER A 31 9.97 -10.53 -4.94
CA SER A 31 8.66 -9.89 -4.73
C SER A 31 8.24 -9.98 -3.27
N SER A 32 7.24 -9.19 -2.86
CA SER A 32 6.60 -9.28 -1.54
C SER A 32 6.21 -10.73 -1.19
N GLY A 33 5.58 -11.45 -2.12
CA GLY A 33 5.21 -12.86 -1.95
C GLY A 33 6.40 -13.82 -1.86
N GLU A 34 7.46 -13.58 -2.62
CA GLU A 34 8.68 -14.38 -2.52
C GLU A 34 9.39 -14.15 -1.18
N MET A 35 9.42 -12.91 -0.69
CA MET A 35 9.96 -12.56 0.62
C MET A 35 9.13 -13.22 1.73
N ARG A 36 7.80 -13.20 1.64
CA ARG A 36 6.91 -13.82 2.63
C ARG A 36 7.08 -15.32 2.70
N LYS A 37 7.23 -15.99 1.55
CA LYS A 37 7.57 -17.42 1.48
C LYS A 37 8.88 -17.71 2.19
N LEU A 38 9.91 -16.90 1.95
CA LEU A 38 11.21 -17.06 2.60
C LEU A 38 11.11 -16.91 4.13
N GLN A 39 10.37 -15.91 4.62
CA GLN A 39 10.12 -15.71 6.05
C GLN A 39 9.36 -16.87 6.69
N LEU A 40 8.35 -17.40 6.01
CA LEU A 40 7.63 -18.59 6.47
C LEU A 40 8.56 -19.81 6.55
N MET A 41 9.39 -20.01 5.53
CA MET A 41 10.38 -21.09 5.56
C MET A 41 11.34 -20.93 6.74
N GLU A 42 11.85 -19.72 6.95
CA GLU A 42 12.75 -19.39 8.06
C GLU A 42 12.12 -19.76 9.41
N ALA A 43 10.88 -19.32 9.65
CA ALA A 43 10.14 -19.66 10.88
C ALA A 43 9.91 -21.17 11.06
N LEU A 44 9.86 -21.94 9.97
CA LEU A 44 9.62 -23.37 9.98
C LEU A 44 10.90 -24.23 10.01
N LEU A 45 12.08 -23.62 9.89
CA LEU A 45 13.36 -24.33 9.99
C LEU A 45 13.55 -24.94 11.39
N ASP A 46 13.06 -24.26 12.42
CA ASP A 46 13.25 -24.62 13.83
C ASP A 46 12.27 -25.69 14.36
N GLN A 47 11.55 -26.40 13.47
CA GLN A 47 10.56 -27.42 13.87
C GLN A 47 9.47 -26.89 14.81
N ALA A 48 9.04 -25.65 14.62
CA ALA A 48 7.94 -25.07 15.37
C ALA A 48 6.69 -25.97 15.33
N GLN A 49 6.08 -26.18 16.51
CA GLN A 49 4.79 -26.87 16.65
C GLN A 49 3.61 -25.89 16.65
N LEU A 50 3.88 -24.61 16.92
CA LEU A 50 2.93 -23.51 16.86
C LEU A 50 3.52 -22.42 15.96
N LEU A 51 2.78 -22.03 14.93
CA LEU A 51 3.13 -20.94 14.03
C LEU A 51 2.14 -19.80 14.22
N ILE A 52 2.61 -18.63 14.64
CA ILE A 52 1.82 -17.42 14.77
C ILE A 52 2.22 -16.48 13.63
N ILE A 53 1.26 -16.08 12.80
CA ILE A 53 1.52 -15.20 11.65
C ILE A 53 0.63 -13.98 11.73
N ASP A 54 1.26 -12.80 11.74
CA ASP A 54 0.56 -11.53 11.68
C ASP A 54 0.29 -11.13 10.23
N ASN A 55 -0.99 -11.09 9.84
CA ASN A 55 -1.49 -10.68 8.54
C ASN A 55 -0.72 -11.30 7.35
N PRO A 56 -0.85 -12.63 7.12
CA PRO A 56 -0.08 -13.38 6.12
C PRO A 56 -0.24 -12.90 4.67
N TYR A 57 -1.33 -12.19 4.35
CA TYR A 57 -1.73 -11.87 2.97
C TYR A 57 -1.41 -10.44 2.52
N ILE A 58 -0.92 -9.57 3.41
CA ILE A 58 -0.60 -8.18 3.06
C ILE A 58 0.43 -8.15 1.92
N GLY A 59 0.17 -7.33 0.88
CA GLY A 59 1.08 -7.17 -0.25
C GLY A 59 1.05 -8.32 -1.26
N LEU A 60 0.11 -9.26 -1.14
CA LEU A 60 -0.02 -10.40 -2.03
C LEU A 60 -1.17 -10.23 -3.03
N ASP A 61 -0.90 -10.56 -4.28
CA ASP A 61 -1.93 -10.77 -5.28
C ASP A 61 -2.68 -12.09 -5.02
N ALA A 62 -3.76 -12.35 -5.77
CA ALA A 62 -4.58 -13.55 -5.62
C ALA A 62 -3.74 -14.85 -5.70
N ALA A 63 -2.87 -14.97 -6.70
CA ALA A 63 -1.99 -16.13 -6.87
C ALA A 63 -1.00 -16.30 -5.69
N GLY A 64 -0.48 -15.19 -5.15
CA GLY A 64 0.35 -15.20 -3.94
C GLY A 64 -0.40 -15.72 -2.72
N ARG A 65 -1.64 -15.26 -2.50
CA ARG A 65 -2.51 -15.71 -1.40
C ARG A 65 -2.82 -17.20 -1.50
N ASP A 66 -3.21 -17.67 -2.69
CA ASP A 66 -3.48 -19.10 -2.95
C ASP A 66 -2.25 -19.96 -2.67
N SER A 67 -1.08 -19.50 -3.11
CA SER A 67 0.17 -20.23 -2.88
C SER A 67 0.51 -20.33 -1.40
N ILE A 68 0.29 -19.27 -0.61
CA ILE A 68 0.52 -19.29 0.85
C ILE A 68 -0.48 -20.23 1.53
N ASN A 69 -1.74 -20.23 1.11
CA ASN A 69 -2.77 -21.13 1.65
C ASN A 69 -2.42 -22.61 1.40
N GLN A 70 -2.06 -22.97 0.17
CA GLN A 70 -1.65 -24.33 -0.18
C GLN A 70 -0.45 -24.81 0.66
N ILE A 71 0.51 -23.92 0.87
CA ILE A 71 1.69 -24.18 1.69
C ILE A 71 1.30 -24.46 3.14
N LEU A 72 0.46 -23.61 3.73
CA LEU A 72 0.04 -23.74 5.13
C LEU A 72 -0.83 -24.99 5.34
N GLU A 73 -1.77 -25.29 4.44
CA GLU A 73 -2.55 -26.53 4.46
C GLU A 73 -1.67 -27.77 4.48
N ALA A 74 -0.71 -27.87 3.54
CA ALA A 74 0.20 -29.01 3.47
C ALA A 74 1.02 -29.18 4.76
N LEU A 75 1.46 -28.08 5.37
CA LEU A 75 2.23 -28.12 6.61
C LEU A 75 1.39 -28.55 7.82
N ILE A 76 0.12 -28.15 7.87
CA ILE A 76 -0.81 -28.56 8.93
C ILE A 76 -1.04 -30.07 8.86
N GLU A 77 -1.33 -30.60 7.66
CA GLU A 77 -1.59 -32.02 7.43
C GLU A 77 -0.36 -32.90 7.71
N GLU A 78 0.81 -32.51 7.22
CA GLU A 78 2.02 -33.34 7.35
C GLU A 78 2.64 -33.31 8.76
N LYS A 79 2.57 -32.18 9.47
CA LYS A 79 3.41 -31.94 10.67
C LYS A 79 2.65 -31.76 11.97
N LYS A 80 1.31 -31.87 11.95
CA LYS A 80 0.46 -31.54 13.10
C LYS A 80 0.78 -30.13 13.64
N LEU A 81 1.05 -29.19 12.74
CA LEU A 81 1.37 -27.82 13.06
C LEU A 81 0.10 -27.09 13.52
N GLN A 82 0.13 -26.49 14.72
CA GLN A 82 -0.90 -25.56 15.14
C GLN A 82 -0.60 -24.19 14.50
N VAL A 83 -1.60 -23.56 13.88
CA VAL A 83 -1.44 -22.23 13.27
C VAL A 83 -2.40 -21.25 13.93
N ILE A 84 -1.90 -20.06 14.27
CA ILE A 84 -2.69 -18.90 14.69
C ILE A 84 -2.43 -17.79 13.67
N LEU A 85 -3.48 -17.34 13.00
CA LEU A 85 -3.43 -16.21 12.10
C LEU A 85 -4.06 -14.98 12.77
N LEU A 86 -3.36 -13.86 12.75
CA LEU A 86 -3.96 -12.55 13.03
C LEU A 86 -4.42 -11.98 11.69
N ILE A 87 -5.72 -11.73 11.55
CA ILE A 87 -6.35 -11.28 10.32
C ILE A 87 -7.19 -10.04 10.62
N SER A 88 -7.06 -9.00 9.80
CA SER A 88 -7.80 -7.74 9.96
C SER A 88 -9.07 -7.64 9.10
N GLN A 89 -9.35 -8.64 8.25
CA GLN A 89 -10.54 -8.70 7.40
C GLN A 89 -11.21 -10.09 7.41
N PRO A 90 -12.53 -10.18 7.63
CA PRO A 90 -13.23 -11.47 7.61
C PRO A 90 -13.06 -12.28 6.31
N GLN A 91 -12.94 -11.59 5.17
CA GLN A 91 -12.77 -12.21 3.84
C GLN A 91 -11.41 -12.89 3.63
N ASP A 92 -10.41 -12.52 4.42
CA ASP A 92 -9.07 -13.11 4.35
C ASP A 92 -8.97 -14.40 5.19
N ILE A 93 -10.03 -14.80 5.90
CA ILE A 93 -10.05 -16.05 6.69
C ILE A 93 -10.04 -17.26 5.74
N PRO A 94 -8.98 -18.08 5.76
CA PRO A 94 -8.91 -19.26 4.89
C PRO A 94 -9.90 -20.35 5.28
N SER A 95 -10.30 -21.16 4.30
CA SER A 95 -11.23 -22.28 4.47
C SER A 95 -10.76 -23.33 5.48
N TRP A 96 -9.45 -23.46 5.67
CA TRP A 96 -8.85 -24.42 6.60
C TRP A 96 -8.80 -23.94 8.06
N ILE A 97 -9.18 -22.69 8.34
CA ILE A 97 -9.34 -22.22 9.72
C ILE A 97 -10.60 -22.82 10.33
N ASN A 98 -10.44 -23.45 11.51
CA ASN A 98 -11.53 -24.13 12.20
C ASN A 98 -12.17 -23.28 13.31
N LYS A 99 -11.40 -22.41 13.97
CA LYS A 99 -11.83 -21.60 15.11
C LYS A 99 -11.41 -20.15 14.91
N VAL A 100 -12.28 -19.23 15.33
CA VAL A 100 -12.03 -17.79 15.34
C VAL A 100 -12.17 -17.29 16.77
N LEU A 101 -11.20 -16.48 17.19
CA LEU A 101 -11.25 -15.72 18.43
C LEU A 101 -11.42 -14.23 18.07
N PRO A 102 -12.65 -13.69 18.14
CA PRO A 102 -12.84 -12.28 17.87
C PRO A 102 -12.27 -11.41 18.99
N MET A 103 -11.77 -10.23 18.65
CA MET A 103 -11.25 -9.27 19.61
C MET A 103 -11.93 -7.91 19.43
N LEU A 104 -12.42 -7.32 20.52
CA LEU A 104 -13.08 -6.01 20.54
C LEU A 104 -12.56 -5.20 21.73
N GLU A 105 -12.12 -3.96 21.51
CA GLU A 105 -11.69 -3.05 22.58
C GLU A 105 -10.65 -3.66 23.54
N LYS A 106 -9.67 -4.40 23.00
CA LYS A 106 -8.63 -5.13 23.74
C LYS A 106 -9.13 -6.33 24.56
N ASN A 107 -10.39 -6.73 24.40
CA ASN A 107 -10.97 -7.91 25.02
C ASN A 107 -11.13 -9.03 23.99
N CYS A 108 -10.81 -10.25 24.41
CA CYS A 108 -11.10 -11.47 23.67
C CYS A 108 -12.55 -11.89 23.91
N LEU A 109 -13.32 -12.05 22.83
CA LEU A 109 -14.68 -12.62 22.91
C LEU A 109 -14.62 -14.15 22.95
N GLU A 110 -15.78 -14.80 23.02
CA GLU A 110 -15.84 -16.27 23.01
C GLU A 110 -15.31 -16.86 21.70
N ILE A 111 -14.56 -17.96 21.83
CA ILE A 111 -14.08 -18.73 20.68
C ILE A 111 -15.27 -19.42 20.02
N GLN A 112 -15.38 -19.26 18.71
CA GLN A 112 -16.43 -19.88 17.91
C GLN A 112 -15.87 -20.57 16.68
N SER A 113 -16.69 -21.36 15.99
CA SER A 113 -16.30 -21.97 14.73
C SER A 113 -16.15 -20.91 13.63
N ALA A 114 -15.23 -21.11 12.69
CA ALA A 114 -15.06 -20.18 11.56
C ALA A 114 -16.34 -20.01 10.75
N LYS A 115 -17.11 -21.10 10.57
CA LYS A 115 -18.40 -21.08 9.88
C LYS A 115 -19.43 -20.21 10.60
N THR A 116 -19.51 -20.30 11.93
CA THR A 116 -20.41 -19.48 12.74
C THR A 116 -20.02 -18.00 12.64
N PHE A 117 -18.73 -17.70 12.79
CA PHE A 117 -18.22 -16.34 12.69
C PHE A 117 -18.55 -15.69 11.34
N ILE A 118 -18.24 -16.37 10.22
CA ILE A 118 -18.46 -15.85 8.86
C ILE A 118 -19.95 -15.51 8.60
N GLN A 119 -20.88 -16.20 9.26
CA GLN A 119 -22.33 -15.99 9.11
C GLN A 119 -22.87 -14.88 10.03
N ASP A 120 -22.15 -14.51 11.09
CA ASP A 120 -22.57 -13.54 12.10
C ASP A 120 -22.31 -12.09 11.66
N LYS A 121 -23.24 -11.55 10.86
CA LYS A 121 -23.16 -10.17 10.37
C LYS A 121 -23.22 -9.14 11.49
N ASP A 122 -23.96 -9.40 12.57
CA ASP A 122 -24.11 -8.45 13.69
C ASP A 122 -22.80 -8.31 14.44
N LEU A 123 -22.09 -9.43 14.65
CA LEU A 123 -20.75 -9.40 15.23
C LEU A 123 -19.76 -8.70 14.29
N HIS A 124 -19.83 -8.93 12.98
CA HIS A 124 -18.97 -8.21 12.03
C HIS A 124 -19.17 -6.69 12.10
N ILE A 125 -20.42 -6.21 12.20
CA ILE A 125 -20.72 -4.78 12.35
C ILE A 125 -20.16 -4.24 13.68
N LYS A 126 -20.22 -5.01 14.77
CA LYS A 126 -19.65 -4.59 16.06
C LYS A 126 -18.12 -4.55 16.05
N LEU A 127 -17.48 -5.52 15.39
CA LEU A 127 -16.01 -5.62 15.29
C LEU A 127 -15.43 -4.59 14.33
N PHE A 128 -16.14 -4.33 13.25
CA PHE A 128 -15.71 -3.45 12.17
C PHE A 128 -16.82 -2.43 11.88
N PRO A 129 -17.10 -1.52 12.83
CA PRO A 129 -18.16 -0.55 12.66
C PRO A 129 -17.90 0.31 11.43
N GLU A 130 -18.93 0.46 10.61
CA GLU A 130 -18.87 1.37 9.47
C GLU A 130 -18.92 2.80 10.00
N LEU A 131 -17.81 3.52 9.85
CA LEU A 131 -17.79 4.95 10.02
C LEU A 131 -18.40 5.57 8.76
N ASN A 132 -19.73 5.70 8.74
CA ASN A 132 -20.42 6.41 7.67
C ASN A 132 -20.31 7.91 7.91
N GLU A 133 -19.37 8.54 7.24
CA GLU A 133 -19.18 9.98 7.39
C GLU A 133 -20.03 10.75 6.37
N THR A 134 -21.00 11.52 6.89
CA THR A 134 -21.54 12.62 6.10
C THR A 134 -20.58 13.78 6.29
N LEU A 135 -19.64 13.94 5.35
CA LEU A 135 -18.65 15.01 5.41
C LEU A 135 -19.35 16.37 5.49
N SER A 136 -18.99 17.16 6.51
CA SER A 136 -19.56 18.49 6.71
C SER A 136 -19.25 19.39 5.51
N SER A 137 -20.02 20.47 5.36
CA SER A 137 -19.74 21.50 4.35
C SER A 137 -18.33 22.10 4.51
N GLU A 138 -17.80 22.12 5.73
CA GLU A 138 -16.46 22.59 6.04
C GLU A 138 -15.42 21.64 5.44
N THR A 139 -15.55 20.33 5.64
CA THR A 139 -14.67 19.32 5.04
C THR A 139 -14.67 19.37 3.52
N LYS A 140 -15.85 19.57 2.90
CA LYS A 140 -15.97 19.76 1.44
C LYS A 140 -15.16 20.96 0.95
N SER A 141 -15.29 22.09 1.63
CA SER A 141 -14.54 23.31 1.29
C SER A 141 -13.03 23.16 1.53
N PHE A 142 -12.62 22.32 2.47
CA PHE A 142 -11.21 22.03 2.73
C PHE A 142 -10.56 21.29 1.55
N PHE A 143 -11.28 20.37 0.90
CA PHE A 143 -10.78 19.63 -0.25
C PHE A 143 -10.86 20.38 -1.58
N GLN A 144 -11.60 21.47 -1.65
CA GLN A 144 -11.58 22.33 -2.83
C GLN A 144 -10.16 22.81 -3.09
N SER A 145 -9.68 22.56 -4.31
CA SER A 145 -8.34 22.94 -4.70
C SER A 145 -8.21 24.45 -4.66
N LYS A 146 -7.10 24.95 -4.09
CA LYS A 146 -6.61 26.28 -4.46
C LYS A 146 -6.20 26.17 -5.92
N ASN A 147 -7.12 26.46 -6.84
CA ASN A 147 -6.80 26.54 -8.26
C ASN A 147 -5.72 27.61 -8.42
N SER A 148 -4.48 27.20 -8.70
CA SER A 148 -3.53 28.11 -9.30
C SER A 148 -4.04 28.35 -10.73
N GLU A 149 -4.60 29.53 -10.96
CA GLU A 149 -5.15 29.98 -12.26
C GLU A 149 -4.13 29.88 -13.43
N ASN A 150 -2.85 29.60 -13.14
CA ASN A 150 -1.75 29.58 -14.11
C ASN A 150 -1.20 28.18 -14.50
N ASP A 151 -1.77 27.07 -14.01
CA ASP A 151 -1.33 25.71 -14.42
C ASP A 151 -2.32 25.11 -15.44
N HIS A 152 -2.16 25.50 -16.69
CA HIS A 152 -2.81 24.87 -17.84
C HIS A 152 -1.92 23.75 -18.38
N TYR A 153 -2.40 22.51 -18.22
CA TYR A 153 -1.88 21.32 -18.88
C TYR A 153 -3.07 20.40 -19.20
N ASP A 154 -2.96 19.65 -20.29
CA ASP A 154 -3.94 18.69 -20.78
C ASP A 154 -3.65 17.30 -20.24
N PHE A 155 -2.38 16.88 -20.25
CA PHE A 155 -1.95 15.56 -19.79
C PHE A 155 -1.11 15.63 -18.52
N VAL A 156 -1.50 14.86 -17.52
CA VAL A 156 -0.69 14.60 -16.33
C VAL A 156 0.51 13.74 -16.67
N LEU A 157 0.30 12.71 -17.48
CA LEU A 157 1.31 11.74 -17.87
C LEU A 157 1.13 11.38 -19.34
N GLN A 158 2.22 11.37 -20.09
CA GLN A 158 2.30 10.71 -21.39
C GLN A 158 3.56 9.85 -21.42
N MET A 159 3.39 8.60 -21.85
CA MET A 159 4.44 7.62 -22.05
C MET A 159 4.33 7.09 -23.47
N ASN A 160 5.43 7.14 -24.22
CA ASN A 160 5.51 6.57 -25.56
C ASN A 160 6.63 5.52 -25.59
N LYS A 161 6.25 4.26 -25.81
CA LYS A 161 7.15 3.10 -25.87
C LYS A 161 8.17 3.04 -24.73
N VAL A 162 7.72 3.31 -23.51
CA VAL A 162 8.62 3.36 -22.35
C VAL A 162 9.10 1.96 -22.00
N GLY A 163 10.41 1.81 -21.86
CA GLY A 163 11.07 0.58 -21.44
C GLY A 163 11.88 0.76 -20.16
N LEU A 164 11.95 -0.30 -19.35
CA LEU A 164 12.78 -0.32 -18.14
C LEU A 164 13.53 -1.64 -18.07
N ARG A 165 14.85 -1.56 -17.92
CA ARG A 165 15.74 -2.73 -17.83
C ARG A 165 16.71 -2.59 -16.68
N TYR A 166 16.83 -3.63 -15.86
CA TYR A 166 17.89 -3.75 -14.87
C TYR A 166 18.86 -4.84 -15.30
N TYR A 167 20.11 -4.47 -15.59
CA TYR A 167 21.11 -5.38 -16.14
C TYR A 167 20.58 -6.12 -17.38
N GLN A 168 20.42 -7.44 -17.30
CA GLN A 168 19.88 -8.28 -18.38
C GLN A 168 18.36 -8.50 -18.27
N LYS A 169 17.73 -8.10 -17.17
CA LYS A 169 16.31 -8.34 -16.93
C LYS A 169 15.47 -7.17 -17.41
N GLN A 170 14.65 -7.41 -18.43
CA GLN A 170 13.63 -6.46 -18.87
C GLN A 170 12.45 -6.49 -17.89
N ILE A 171 12.09 -5.33 -17.36
CA ILE A 171 10.98 -5.18 -16.41
C ILE A 171 9.75 -4.64 -17.13
N LEU A 172 9.94 -3.64 -17.98
CA LEU A 172 8.89 -3.01 -18.78
C LEU A 172 9.35 -2.94 -20.24
N GLN A 173 8.42 -3.13 -21.16
CA GLN A 173 8.66 -3.09 -22.61
C GLN A 173 7.54 -2.33 -23.30
N ASP A 174 7.92 -1.34 -24.13
CA ASP A 174 7.02 -0.65 -25.05
C ASP A 174 5.69 -0.19 -24.40
N ILE A 175 5.79 0.43 -23.21
CA ILE A 175 4.62 0.91 -22.47
C ILE A 175 4.17 2.25 -23.04
N ASP A 176 3.01 2.24 -23.70
CA ASP A 176 2.25 3.44 -24.07
C ASP A 176 1.15 3.72 -23.04
N TRP A 177 1.12 4.94 -22.49
CA TRP A 177 0.09 5.34 -21.53
C TRP A 177 -0.08 6.85 -21.46
N GLU A 178 -1.32 7.31 -21.59
CA GLU A 178 -1.68 8.71 -21.41
C GLU A 178 -2.70 8.83 -20.28
N VAL A 179 -2.50 9.82 -19.42
CA VAL A 179 -3.42 10.21 -18.34
C VAL A 179 -3.73 11.68 -18.51
N LYS A 180 -4.98 11.99 -18.83
CA LYS A 180 -5.45 13.38 -18.93
C LYS A 180 -5.72 13.97 -17.56
N ARG A 181 -5.73 15.30 -17.49
CA ARG A 181 -6.09 16.03 -16.28
C ARG A 181 -7.48 15.62 -15.77
N GLY A 182 -7.53 15.28 -14.49
CA GLY A 182 -8.75 14.88 -13.79
C GLY A 182 -9.18 13.44 -14.04
N GLU A 183 -8.43 12.64 -14.80
CA GLU A 183 -8.73 11.22 -14.97
C GLU A 183 -8.36 10.41 -13.72
N LYS A 184 -9.10 9.31 -13.51
CA LYS A 184 -8.91 8.40 -12.38
C LYS A 184 -8.72 6.98 -12.89
N TRP A 185 -7.53 6.46 -12.68
CA TRP A 185 -7.03 5.20 -13.24
C TRP A 185 -6.76 4.16 -12.15
N ALA A 186 -7.14 2.91 -12.41
CA ALA A 186 -6.62 1.75 -11.71
C ALA A 186 -5.43 1.16 -12.50
N LEU A 187 -4.28 1.00 -11.85
CA LEU A 187 -3.11 0.32 -12.40
C LEU A 187 -3.07 -1.11 -11.86
N LEU A 188 -3.37 -2.08 -12.71
CA LEU A 188 -3.56 -3.48 -12.35
C LEU A 188 -2.46 -4.37 -12.94
N GLY A 189 -2.26 -5.55 -12.35
CA GLY A 189 -1.31 -6.54 -12.83
C GLY A 189 -0.78 -7.44 -11.71
N ALA A 190 -0.24 -8.60 -12.08
CA ALA A 190 0.33 -9.57 -11.14
C ALA A 190 1.50 -8.99 -10.32
N ASN A 191 1.84 -9.65 -9.21
CA ASN A 191 3.00 -9.28 -8.42
C ASN A 191 4.29 -9.44 -9.22
N GLY A 192 5.14 -8.41 -9.15
CA GLY A 192 6.40 -8.35 -9.89
C GLY A 192 6.27 -8.11 -11.39
N CYS A 193 5.10 -7.70 -11.91
CA CYS A 193 4.97 -7.29 -13.33
C CYS A 193 5.55 -5.90 -13.63
N GLY A 194 5.98 -5.14 -12.61
CA GLY A 194 6.64 -3.85 -12.79
C GLY A 194 5.79 -2.61 -12.48
N LYS A 195 4.61 -2.75 -11.84
CA LYS A 195 3.75 -1.61 -11.43
C LYS A 195 4.52 -0.54 -10.64
N SER A 196 5.11 -0.88 -9.51
CA SER A 196 5.88 0.06 -8.69
C SER A 196 7.12 0.60 -9.43
N SER A 197 7.70 -0.20 -10.34
CA SER A 197 8.80 0.28 -11.21
C SER A 197 8.32 1.32 -12.23
N LEU A 198 7.12 1.15 -12.80
CA LEU A 198 6.48 2.14 -13.66
C LEU A 198 6.20 3.44 -12.88
N LEU A 199 5.62 3.33 -11.69
CA LEU A 199 5.36 4.47 -10.81
C LEU A 199 6.65 5.20 -10.40
N SER A 200 7.74 4.46 -10.14
CA SER A 200 9.04 5.07 -9.83
C SER A 200 9.58 5.97 -10.95
N MET A 201 9.25 5.67 -12.23
CA MET A 201 9.60 6.53 -13.35
C MET A 201 8.74 7.80 -13.39
N VAL A 202 7.44 7.68 -13.04
CA VAL A 202 6.51 8.83 -12.92
C VAL A 202 6.93 9.75 -11.78
N CYS A 203 7.23 9.20 -10.59
CA CYS A 203 7.56 9.95 -9.38
C CYS A 203 8.97 10.59 -9.35
N ALA A 204 9.70 10.53 -10.47
CA ALA A 204 11.07 11.02 -10.60
C ALA A 204 12.13 10.32 -9.73
N ASP A 205 11.83 9.13 -9.20
CA ASP A 205 12.76 8.37 -8.35
C ASP A 205 13.72 7.48 -9.17
N ASN A 206 13.34 7.13 -10.40
CA ASN A 206 14.15 6.28 -11.28
C ASN A 206 14.86 7.10 -12.37
N PRO A 207 16.21 7.11 -12.41
CA PRO A 207 16.96 7.88 -13.41
C PRO A 207 16.74 7.40 -14.85
N GLN A 208 16.32 6.15 -15.07
CA GLN A 208 15.99 5.68 -16.43
C GLN A 208 14.78 6.42 -17.04
N ALA A 209 14.00 7.17 -16.25
CA ALA A 209 12.95 8.04 -16.77
C ALA A 209 13.49 9.07 -17.78
N TYR A 210 14.74 9.53 -17.63
CA TYR A 210 15.36 10.51 -18.55
C TYR A 210 15.80 9.90 -19.89
N ALA A 211 15.93 8.58 -19.96
CA ALA A 211 16.25 7.85 -21.18
C ALA A 211 15.00 7.44 -21.99
N ASN A 212 13.80 7.71 -21.45
CA ASN A 212 12.53 7.31 -22.02
C ASN A 212 11.72 8.54 -22.48
N ASP A 213 10.76 8.34 -23.39
CA ASP A 213 9.83 9.40 -23.80
C ASP A 213 8.67 9.49 -22.80
N ILE A 214 8.93 10.22 -21.71
CA ILE A 214 7.98 10.51 -20.65
C ILE A 214 7.74 12.01 -20.59
N ARG A 215 6.47 12.42 -20.56
CA ARG A 215 6.05 13.80 -20.28
C ARG A 215 5.18 13.82 -19.03
N LEU A 216 5.42 14.80 -18.18
CA LEU A 216 4.61 15.07 -16.98
C LEU A 216 4.09 16.51 -17.07
N PHE A 217 2.77 16.69 -16.91
CA PHE A 217 2.14 18.01 -17.02
C PHE A 217 2.52 18.72 -18.34
N ASP A 218 2.41 17.99 -19.45
CA ASP A 218 2.83 18.35 -20.82
C ASP A 218 4.32 18.71 -21.02
N ARG A 219 5.15 18.58 -19.98
CA ARG A 219 6.60 18.86 -20.05
C ARG A 219 7.39 17.57 -20.17
N LYS A 220 8.27 17.51 -21.17
CA LYS A 220 9.17 16.37 -21.37
C LYS A 220 10.15 16.24 -20.21
N ARG A 221 10.35 15.02 -19.72
CA ARG A 221 11.36 14.73 -18.70
C ARG A 221 12.76 15.09 -19.20
N GLY A 222 13.54 15.75 -18.35
CA GLY A 222 14.91 16.17 -18.66
C GLY A 222 15.01 17.49 -19.45
N SER A 223 13.95 18.29 -19.48
CA SER A 223 13.89 19.59 -20.17
C SER A 223 14.45 20.76 -19.35
N GLY A 224 14.91 20.50 -18.12
CA GLY A 224 15.44 21.51 -17.19
C GLY A 224 14.60 21.68 -15.93
N GLU A 225 13.54 20.89 -15.75
CA GLU A 225 12.74 20.86 -14.54
C GLU A 225 13.49 20.23 -13.36
N SER A 226 13.30 20.76 -12.14
CA SER A 226 13.87 20.15 -10.95
C SER A 226 13.02 18.96 -10.49
N ILE A 227 13.67 17.93 -9.94
CA ILE A 227 12.99 16.78 -9.32
C ILE A 227 11.99 17.27 -8.25
N TRP A 228 12.36 18.28 -7.48
CA TRP A 228 11.51 18.88 -6.46
C TRP A 228 10.25 19.53 -7.04
N SER A 229 10.36 20.24 -8.19
CA SER A 229 9.19 20.84 -8.86
C SER A 229 8.20 19.80 -9.38
N ILE A 230 8.67 18.61 -9.79
CA ILE A 230 7.81 17.49 -10.17
C ILE A 230 7.12 16.93 -8.92
N LYS A 231 7.90 16.64 -7.86
CA LYS A 231 7.36 16.05 -6.62
C LYS A 231 6.31 16.93 -5.96
N GLN A 232 6.47 18.26 -6.00
CA GLN A 232 5.45 19.20 -5.50
C GLN A 232 4.06 18.99 -6.10
N ARG A 233 3.99 18.58 -7.37
CA ARG A 233 2.73 18.33 -8.08
C ARG A 233 2.17 16.92 -7.90
N ILE A 234 2.97 15.99 -7.39
CA ILE A 234 2.63 14.56 -7.26
C ILE A 234 2.52 14.18 -5.78
N GLY A 235 1.33 13.81 -5.32
CA GLY A 235 1.18 13.08 -4.06
C GLY A 235 1.49 11.60 -4.29
N TYR A 236 2.44 11.02 -3.57
CA TYR A 236 2.79 9.61 -3.73
C TYR A 236 2.78 8.88 -2.39
N LEU A 237 2.06 7.76 -2.33
CA LEU A 237 2.12 6.80 -1.24
C LEU A 237 2.56 5.44 -1.79
N SER A 238 3.63 4.87 -1.24
CA SER A 238 4.07 3.51 -1.55
C SER A 238 4.18 2.64 -0.29
N PRO A 239 4.16 1.30 -0.42
CA PRO A 239 4.36 0.41 0.72
C PRO A 239 5.69 0.63 1.45
N GLU A 240 6.76 1.00 0.73
CA GLU A 240 8.09 1.17 1.32
C GLU A 240 8.24 2.46 2.14
N MET A 241 7.30 3.41 2.05
CA MET A 241 7.47 4.73 2.67
C MET A 241 7.71 4.69 4.19
N HIS A 242 7.16 3.68 4.87
CA HIS A 242 7.35 3.47 6.31
C HIS A 242 8.84 3.29 6.67
N GLN A 243 9.63 2.71 5.78
CA GLN A 243 11.05 2.38 6.02
C GLN A 243 11.95 3.62 6.04
N TYR A 244 11.49 4.74 5.48
CA TYR A 244 12.27 5.97 5.43
C TYR A 244 12.24 6.78 6.73
N TYR A 245 11.25 6.54 7.61
CA TYR A 245 11.16 7.21 8.90
C TYR A 245 12.02 6.46 9.93
N ARG A 246 13.17 7.03 10.26
CA ARG A 246 14.12 6.48 11.27
C ARG A 246 14.17 7.29 12.56
N GLN A 247 13.42 8.37 12.63
CA GLN A 247 13.35 9.27 13.78
C GLN A 247 11.93 9.28 14.32
N ASP A 248 11.84 9.28 15.65
CA ASP A 248 10.57 9.30 16.35
C ASP A 248 10.08 10.76 16.45
N ILE A 249 9.38 11.20 15.41
CA ILE A 249 8.70 12.51 15.36
C ILE A 249 7.20 12.31 15.54
N SER A 250 6.49 13.34 16.01
CA SER A 250 5.04 13.24 16.20
C SER A 250 4.30 13.07 14.87
N CYS A 251 3.18 12.36 14.89
CA CYS A 251 2.37 12.14 13.68
C CYS A 251 1.93 13.46 13.03
N LEU A 252 1.63 14.49 13.82
CA LEU A 252 1.31 15.82 13.32
C LEU A 252 2.45 16.40 12.47
N LYS A 253 3.69 16.24 12.92
CA LYS A 253 4.89 16.68 12.19
C LYS A 253 5.14 15.83 10.94
N VAL A 254 4.82 14.53 10.97
CA VAL A 254 4.84 13.67 9.78
C VAL A 254 3.86 14.18 8.74
N VAL A 255 2.61 14.47 9.12
CA VAL A 255 1.61 15.00 8.20
C VAL A 255 2.06 16.37 7.65
N ALA A 256 2.48 17.29 8.52
CA ALA A 256 2.95 18.61 8.11
C ALA A 256 4.17 18.57 7.17
N SER A 257 5.04 17.55 7.29
CA SER A 257 6.17 17.35 6.36
C SER A 257 5.73 17.13 4.90
N GLY A 258 4.49 16.69 4.68
CA GLY A 258 3.90 16.53 3.35
C GLY A 258 3.83 17.83 2.56
N LEU A 259 3.70 18.98 3.23
CA LEU A 259 3.68 20.31 2.58
C LEU A 259 4.99 20.66 1.86
N PHE A 260 6.09 20.00 2.20
CA PHE A 260 7.43 20.30 1.68
C PHE A 260 8.05 19.15 0.89
N ASP A 261 7.37 18.01 0.76
CA ASP A 261 7.90 16.79 0.16
C ASP A 261 9.21 16.27 0.77
N THR A 262 9.48 16.66 2.01
CA THR A 262 10.64 16.17 2.76
C THR A 262 10.26 14.93 3.57
N ILE A 263 11.14 13.93 3.56
CA ILE A 263 11.10 12.85 4.55
C ILE A 263 11.78 13.41 5.81
N GLY A 264 11.03 13.54 6.91
CA GLY A 264 11.50 14.21 8.13
C GLY A 264 11.42 15.75 8.09
N LEU A 265 11.99 16.39 9.11
CA LEU A 265 11.86 17.84 9.38
C LEU A 265 13.12 18.62 8.96
N TYR A 266 13.54 18.50 7.70
CA TYR A 266 14.58 19.40 7.17
C TYR A 266 14.08 20.87 7.11
N ARG A 267 12.76 21.06 7.12
CA ARG A 267 12.08 22.34 7.24
C ARG A 267 11.00 22.24 8.32
N GLN A 268 11.02 23.16 9.28
CA GLN A 268 10.00 23.21 10.33
C GLN A 268 8.73 23.87 9.79
N ALA A 269 7.58 23.22 10.03
CA ALA A 269 6.28 23.80 9.75
C ALA A 269 5.97 24.90 10.78
N ASN A 270 5.35 26.00 10.33
CA ASN A 270 4.87 27.04 11.23
C ASN A 270 3.54 26.64 11.88
N GLU A 271 3.06 27.44 12.85
CA GLU A 271 1.82 27.14 13.58
C GLU A 271 0.61 27.00 12.66
N SER A 272 0.47 27.86 11.64
CA SER A 272 -0.64 27.78 10.68
C SER A 272 -0.63 26.48 9.88
N GLN A 273 0.54 25.98 9.50
CA GLN A 273 0.71 24.72 8.77
C GLN A 273 0.46 23.51 9.67
N LEU A 274 0.84 23.59 10.95
CA LEU A 274 0.51 22.57 11.94
C LEU A 274 -0.99 22.51 12.19
N GLN A 275 -1.68 23.65 12.23
CA GLN A 275 -3.14 23.68 12.34
C GLN A 275 -3.81 23.07 11.09
N GLU A 276 -3.32 23.39 9.88
CA GLU A 276 -3.82 22.75 8.65
C GLU A 276 -3.61 21.23 8.67
N ALA A 277 -2.45 20.77 9.16
CA ALA A 277 -2.18 19.35 9.31
C ALA A 277 -3.11 18.68 10.33
N LEU A 278 -3.37 19.33 11.46
CA LEU A 278 -4.27 18.82 12.49
C LEU A 278 -5.70 18.72 11.96
N GLU A 279 -6.15 19.71 11.20
CA GLU A 279 -7.48 19.69 10.59
C GLU A 279 -7.60 18.56 9.56
N MET A 280 -6.57 18.35 8.73
CA MET A 280 -6.53 17.19 7.83
C MET A 280 -6.55 15.86 8.63
N MET A 281 -5.86 15.78 9.77
CA MET A 281 -5.93 14.59 10.62
C MET A 281 -7.33 14.37 11.20
N ARG A 282 -8.06 15.43 11.58
CA ARG A 282 -9.46 15.32 12.05
C ARG A 282 -10.39 14.78 10.98
N ILE A 283 -10.24 15.23 9.73
CA ILE A 283 -11.04 14.72 8.60
C ILE A 283 -10.85 13.22 8.40
N PHE A 284 -9.66 12.70 8.71
CA PHE A 284 -9.35 11.27 8.64
C PHE A 284 -9.55 10.53 9.99
N HIS A 285 -10.18 11.16 10.99
CA HIS A 285 -10.42 10.61 12.33
C HIS A 285 -9.14 10.13 13.04
N ALA A 286 -8.05 10.86 12.82
CA ALA A 286 -6.69 10.53 13.27
C ALA A 286 -6.12 11.57 14.25
N GLU A 287 -6.89 12.55 14.70
CA GLU A 287 -6.43 13.64 15.58
C GLU A 287 -5.88 13.15 16.92
N HIS A 288 -6.41 12.04 17.44
CA HIS A 288 -5.91 11.39 18.66
C HIS A 288 -4.47 10.84 18.51
N LEU A 289 -3.96 10.73 17.28
CA LEU A 289 -2.59 10.33 16.98
C LEU A 289 -1.62 11.51 16.88
N ALA A 290 -2.11 12.75 16.78
CA ALA A 290 -1.32 13.93 16.42
C ALA A 290 -0.02 14.08 17.25
N GLU A 291 -0.13 13.95 18.57
CA GLU A 291 1.01 14.07 19.50
C GLU A 291 1.78 12.76 19.70
N ARG A 292 1.26 11.63 19.21
CA ARG A 292 1.93 10.34 19.38
C ARG A 292 3.16 10.25 18.48
N PRO A 293 4.25 9.64 18.97
CA PRO A 293 5.42 9.38 18.14
C PRO A 293 5.10 8.36 17.04
N PHE A 294 5.48 8.68 15.80
CA PHE A 294 5.10 7.91 14.60
C PHE A 294 5.58 6.45 14.65
N LEU A 295 6.74 6.18 15.26
CA LEU A 295 7.28 4.82 15.32
C LEU A 295 6.64 3.97 16.43
N GLN A 296 5.84 4.58 17.31
CA GLN A 296 5.21 3.92 18.47
C GLN A 296 3.73 3.59 18.24
N ILE A 297 3.14 4.04 17.13
CA ILE A 297 1.77 3.70 16.73
C ILE A 297 1.76 2.43 15.86
N SER A 298 0.59 1.79 15.75
CA SER A 298 0.43 0.57 14.96
C SER A 298 0.72 0.80 13.48
N TYR A 299 1.09 -0.28 12.75
CA TYR A 299 1.38 -0.18 11.32
C TYR A 299 0.23 0.40 10.50
N GLY A 300 -1.02 0.02 10.81
CA GLY A 300 -2.20 0.61 10.17
C GLY A 300 -2.37 2.10 10.47
N GLU A 301 -2.15 2.53 11.71
CA GLU A 301 -2.18 3.96 12.06
C GLU A 301 -1.06 4.73 11.33
N GLN A 302 0.14 4.16 11.22
CA GLN A 302 1.23 4.77 10.44
C GLN A 302 0.80 4.94 8.98
N ARG A 303 0.11 3.94 8.41
CA ARG A 303 -0.36 3.97 7.03
C ARG A 303 -1.37 5.09 6.82
N LEU A 304 -2.32 5.22 7.74
CA LEU A 304 -3.29 6.30 7.75
C LEU A 304 -2.60 7.67 7.82
N VAL A 305 -1.64 7.85 8.72
CA VAL A 305 -0.85 9.10 8.83
C VAL A 305 -0.10 9.43 7.54
N LEU A 306 0.50 8.45 6.88
CA LEU A 306 1.17 8.65 5.59
C LEU A 306 0.19 8.95 4.45
N LEU A 307 -1.02 8.37 4.48
CA LEU A 307 -2.08 8.69 3.53
C LEU A 307 -2.52 10.16 3.68
N ILE A 308 -2.79 10.61 4.91
CA ILE A 308 -3.13 12.01 5.24
C ILE A 308 -2.03 12.96 4.74
N ARG A 309 -0.76 12.60 4.96
CA ARG A 309 0.42 13.37 4.49
C ARG A 309 0.41 13.58 2.97
N VAL A 310 -0.16 12.68 2.18
CA VAL A 310 -0.23 12.84 0.72
C VAL A 310 -1.22 13.93 0.31
N PHE A 311 -2.34 14.02 1.01
CA PHE A 311 -3.42 14.95 0.66
C PHE A 311 -3.19 16.39 1.12
N ILE A 312 -2.41 16.60 2.19
CA ILE A 312 -2.23 17.94 2.79
C ILE A 312 -1.76 19.00 1.79
N LYS A 313 -0.89 18.64 0.84
CA LYS A 313 -0.33 19.57 -0.14
C LYS A 313 -1.22 19.81 -1.37
N ARG A 314 -2.39 19.15 -1.44
CA ARG A 314 -3.36 19.25 -2.55
C ARG A 314 -2.73 19.09 -3.94
N PRO A 315 -2.09 17.94 -4.22
CA PRO A 315 -1.33 17.72 -5.45
C PRO A 315 -2.23 17.68 -6.70
N GLN A 316 -1.63 17.88 -7.87
CA GLN A 316 -2.31 17.80 -9.17
C GLN A 316 -2.64 16.35 -9.58
N VAL A 317 -1.82 15.41 -9.12
CA VAL A 317 -2.04 13.97 -9.24
C VAL A 317 -1.70 13.28 -7.93
N VAL A 318 -2.55 12.35 -7.53
CA VAL A 318 -2.31 11.44 -6.41
C VAL A 318 -2.04 10.06 -6.98
N ILE A 319 -0.94 9.45 -6.54
CA ILE A 319 -0.53 8.09 -6.88
C ILE A 319 -0.53 7.29 -5.57
N LEU A 320 -1.43 6.32 -5.48
CA LEU A 320 -1.60 5.47 -4.31
C LEU A 320 -1.25 4.04 -4.66
N ASP A 321 -0.09 3.57 -4.19
CA ASP A 321 0.35 2.18 -4.33
C ASP A 321 0.00 1.40 -3.05
N GLU A 322 -1.05 0.58 -3.13
CA GLU A 322 -1.62 -0.23 -2.06
C GLU A 322 -1.97 0.59 -0.79
N PRO A 323 -2.68 1.72 -0.90
CA PRO A 323 -2.83 2.69 0.20
C PRO A 323 -3.47 2.10 1.46
N LEU A 324 -4.34 1.11 1.30
CA LEU A 324 -5.15 0.54 2.37
C LEU A 324 -4.48 -0.62 3.13
N HIS A 325 -3.27 -1.01 2.75
CA HIS A 325 -2.56 -2.13 3.38
C HIS A 325 -2.30 -1.92 4.88
N GLY A 326 -2.63 -2.94 5.68
CA GLY A 326 -2.46 -2.93 7.13
C GLY A 326 -3.55 -2.19 7.91
N LEU A 327 -4.52 -1.57 7.23
CA LEU A 327 -5.72 -1.02 7.87
C LEU A 327 -6.73 -2.13 8.17
N ASP A 328 -7.47 -1.99 9.27
CA ASP A 328 -8.65 -2.81 9.56
C ASP A 328 -9.82 -2.46 8.62
N ALA A 329 -10.81 -3.35 8.54
CA ALA A 329 -11.93 -3.19 7.60
C ALA A 329 -12.69 -1.86 7.77
N GLY A 330 -12.87 -1.37 9.00
CA GLY A 330 -13.56 -0.10 9.28
C GLY A 330 -12.76 1.10 8.77
N LYS A 331 -11.47 1.17 9.11
CA LYS A 331 -10.57 2.25 8.65
C LYS A 331 -10.33 2.20 7.14
N LYS A 332 -10.28 1.02 6.53
CA LYS A 332 -10.21 0.88 5.06
C LYS A 332 -11.41 1.53 4.39
N LYS A 333 -12.62 1.26 4.88
CA LYS A 333 -13.86 1.84 4.33
C LYS A 333 -13.87 3.36 4.46
N LEU A 334 -13.51 3.89 5.62
CA LEU A 334 -13.40 5.34 5.85
C LEU A 334 -12.39 5.98 4.91
N ALA A 335 -11.17 5.44 4.84
CA ALA A 335 -10.12 5.95 3.96
C ALA A 335 -10.55 5.93 2.49
N LEU A 336 -11.24 4.87 2.04
CA LEU A 336 -11.78 4.77 0.68
C LEU A 336 -12.83 5.87 0.40
N GLN A 337 -13.76 6.10 1.33
CA GLN A 337 -14.76 7.17 1.22
C GLN A 337 -14.11 8.56 1.14
N LEU A 338 -13.08 8.81 1.95
CA LEU A 338 -12.35 10.08 1.95
C LEU A 338 -11.55 10.30 0.66
N ILE A 339 -10.87 9.27 0.15
CA ILE A 339 -10.18 9.31 -1.15
C ILE A 339 -11.18 9.63 -2.26
N GLU A 340 -12.32 8.96 -2.26
CA GLU A 340 -13.37 9.16 -3.24
C GLU A 340 -13.92 10.59 -3.19
N HIS A 341 -14.22 11.07 -1.99
CA HIS A 341 -14.72 12.42 -1.81
C HIS A 341 -13.71 13.48 -2.24
N TYR A 342 -12.44 13.33 -1.82
CA TYR A 342 -11.35 14.19 -2.27
C TYR A 342 -11.27 14.25 -3.81
N CYS A 343 -11.36 13.12 -4.49
CA CYS A 343 -11.29 13.05 -5.95
C CYS A 343 -12.54 13.59 -6.68
N ARG A 344 -13.70 13.66 -6.01
CA ARG A 344 -14.94 14.24 -6.54
C ARG A 344 -14.96 15.75 -6.38
N GLU A 345 -14.55 16.27 -5.22
CA GLU A 345 -14.54 17.70 -4.92
C GLU A 345 -13.33 18.44 -5.51
N SER A 346 -12.28 17.71 -5.92
CA SER A 346 -11.10 18.27 -6.56
C SER A 346 -10.97 17.83 -8.03
N HIS A 347 -10.35 18.66 -8.85
CA HIS A 347 -9.93 18.29 -10.21
C HIS A 347 -8.65 17.44 -10.25
N THR A 348 -8.32 16.80 -9.13
CA THR A 348 -7.11 15.99 -8.97
C THR A 348 -7.23 14.70 -9.78
N SER A 349 -6.12 14.31 -10.40
CA SER A 349 -6.02 13.03 -11.11
C SER A 349 -5.61 11.94 -10.13
N LEU A 350 -6.06 10.70 -10.35
CA LEU A 350 -5.75 9.57 -9.46
C LEU A 350 -5.13 8.42 -10.26
N ILE A 351 -4.04 7.87 -9.76
CA ILE A 351 -3.51 6.56 -10.16
C ILE A 351 -3.54 5.67 -8.93
N TYR A 352 -4.39 4.65 -8.94
CA TYR A 352 -4.65 3.77 -7.82
C TYR A 352 -4.17 2.36 -8.11
N VAL A 353 -3.39 1.75 -7.23
CA VAL A 353 -2.90 0.38 -7.34
C VAL A 353 -3.40 -0.40 -6.14
N THR A 354 -4.04 -1.54 -6.39
CA THR A 354 -4.44 -2.50 -5.37
C THR A 354 -4.51 -3.90 -5.99
N HIS A 355 -4.51 -4.91 -5.12
CA HIS A 355 -4.75 -6.31 -5.44
C HIS A 355 -6.18 -6.77 -5.14
N TYR A 356 -7.00 -5.88 -4.58
CA TYR A 356 -8.38 -6.13 -4.19
C TYR A 356 -9.31 -5.24 -5.02
N GLU A 357 -10.20 -5.86 -5.78
CA GLU A 357 -11.09 -5.15 -6.69
C GLU A 357 -12.07 -4.25 -5.91
N GLU A 358 -12.52 -4.72 -4.76
CA GLU A 358 -13.37 -4.00 -3.81
C GLU A 358 -12.71 -2.78 -3.16
N GLU A 359 -11.38 -2.66 -3.24
CA GLU A 359 -10.63 -1.51 -2.72
C GLU A 359 -10.48 -0.39 -3.77
N ILE A 360 -10.94 -0.59 -5.01
CA ILE A 360 -10.90 0.44 -6.05
C ILE A 360 -12.01 1.48 -5.78
N PRO A 361 -11.68 2.78 -5.63
CA PRO A 361 -12.68 3.82 -5.43
C PRO A 361 -13.67 3.89 -6.60
N GLN A 362 -14.95 4.17 -6.36
CA GLN A 362 -15.96 4.17 -7.44
C GLN A 362 -15.74 5.29 -8.47
N CYS A 363 -15.02 6.35 -8.09
CA CYS A 363 -14.62 7.42 -9.01
C CYS A 363 -13.58 6.97 -10.08
N VAL A 364 -12.93 5.83 -9.88
CA VAL A 364 -11.98 5.24 -10.82
C VAL A 364 -12.72 4.50 -11.92
N HIS A 365 -12.58 4.96 -13.16
CA HIS A 365 -13.32 4.44 -14.32
C HIS A 365 -12.41 3.97 -15.46
N LEU A 366 -11.10 4.25 -15.37
CA LEU A 366 -10.11 3.83 -16.37
C LEU A 366 -9.18 2.78 -15.79
N ARG A 367 -8.69 1.86 -16.64
CA ARG A 367 -7.82 0.75 -16.21
C ARG A 367 -6.62 0.62 -17.12
N LYS A 368 -5.43 0.54 -16.51
CA LYS A 368 -4.18 0.16 -17.18
C LYS A 368 -3.72 -1.16 -16.61
N ILE A 369 -3.56 -2.18 -17.45
CA ILE A 369 -3.09 -3.50 -17.04
C ILE A 369 -1.64 -3.66 -17.50
N ILE A 370 -0.74 -3.98 -16.56
CA ILE A 370 0.66 -4.29 -16.84
C ILE A 370 0.84 -5.81 -16.80
N GLN A 371 1.29 -6.35 -17.93
CA GLN A 371 1.61 -7.77 -18.07
C GLN A 371 3.10 -7.97 -17.84
N ARG A 372 3.44 -9.14 -17.29
CA ARG A 372 4.83 -9.53 -17.07
C ARG A 372 5.40 -10.05 -18.39
N HIS A 373 6.53 -9.48 -18.82
CA HIS A 373 7.31 -9.96 -19.95
C HIS A 373 8.25 -11.11 -19.57
#